data_AF-A0A2N5A1W9-F1
#
_entry.id   AF-A0A2N5A1W9-F1
#
_cell.length_a   1.000
_cell.length_b   1.000
_cell.length_c   1.000
_cell.angle_alpha   90.00
_cell.angle_beta   90.00
_cell.angle_gamma   90.00
#
_symmetry.space_group_name_H-M   'P 1'
#
loop_
_entity.id
_entity.type
_entity.pdbx_description
1 polymer ?
#
loop_
_entity_poly.entity_id
_entity_poly.type
_entity_poly.pdbx_seq_one_letter_code
_entity_poly.pdbx_strand_id
1 'polypeptide(L)'
;AWQPGVLWFAVTDENGKIIAHSDPQQVDNALYSPAQMRELHVSEQARWRRLSEPQPALEIYRQFRPLNPSRGHHMGMMNRGNSALAQPTVPQVIFIAFDSRELDAAQARGQRNMMIMLGAAALVIAATILAQFWFRRYRRSRQQ
;
A
#
# COMPACT_ATOMS: atom_id res chain seq x y z
N ALA A 1 10.37 16.59 7.51
CA ALA A 1 10.44 15.12 7.55
C ALA A 1 10.22 14.60 6.13
N TRP A 2 11.31 14.36 5.40
CA TRP A 2 11.28 13.74 4.08
C TRP A 2 11.55 12.26 4.29
N GLN A 3 10.59 11.40 3.95
CA GLN A 3 10.83 9.95 3.98
C GLN A 3 11.78 9.62 2.83
N PRO A 4 12.96 9.00 3.09
CA PRO A 4 13.83 8.53 2.03
C PRO A 4 13.07 7.51 1.18
N GLY A 5 13.16 7.67 -0.14
CA GLY A 5 12.53 6.76 -1.10
C GLY A 5 11.17 7.19 -1.65
N VAL A 6 10.60 8.35 -1.28
CA VAL A 6 9.40 8.88 -1.96
C VAL A 6 9.79 9.93 -3.00
N LEU A 7 9.43 9.68 -4.26
CA LEU A 7 9.73 10.56 -5.38
C LEU A 7 8.77 11.74 -5.43
N TRP A 8 7.46 11.47 -5.29
CA TRP A 8 6.43 12.51 -5.32
C TRP A 8 5.10 12.02 -4.75
N PHE A 9 4.28 12.99 -4.33
CA PHE A 9 2.90 12.78 -3.92
C PHE A 9 2.01 13.66 -4.78
N ALA A 10 0.96 13.09 -5.36
CA ALA A 10 -0.04 13.84 -6.10
C ALA A 10 -1.45 13.43 -5.65
N VAL A 11 -2.35 14.38 -5.57
CA VAL A 11 -3.79 14.13 -5.42
C VAL A 11 -4.45 14.65 -6.67
N THR A 12 -5.18 13.79 -7.37
CA THR A 12 -5.95 14.16 -8.56
C THR A 12 -7.45 14.07 -8.32
N ASP A 13 -8.23 14.72 -9.17
CA ASP A 13 -9.65 14.43 -9.34
C ASP A 13 -9.87 13.14 -10.15
N GLU A 14 -11.13 12.80 -10.40
CA GLU A 14 -11.57 11.67 -11.23
C GLU A 14 -11.13 11.74 -12.70
N ASN A 15 -10.80 12.94 -13.19
CA ASN A 15 -10.35 13.19 -14.56
C ASN A 15 -8.81 13.18 -14.69
N GLY A 16 -8.09 13.05 -13.58
CA GLY A 16 -6.63 13.06 -13.53
C GLY A 16 -6.01 14.45 -13.40
N LYS A 17 -6.82 15.49 -13.12
CA LYS A 17 -6.34 16.84 -12.83
C LYS A 17 -5.75 16.90 -11.43
N ILE A 18 -4.53 17.42 -11.30
CA ILE A 18 -3.80 17.56 -10.04
C ILE A 18 -4.44 18.67 -9.20
N ILE A 19 -4.98 18.28 -8.05
CA ILE A 19 -5.49 19.17 -7.00
C ILE A 19 -4.36 19.54 -6.02
N ALA A 20 -3.47 18.59 -5.73
CA ALA A 20 -2.32 18.83 -4.87
C ALA A 20 -1.11 18.03 -5.37
N HIS A 21 0.10 18.59 -5.29
CA HIS A 21 1.32 17.90 -5.66
C HIS A 21 2.45 18.30 -4.70
N SER A 22 3.47 17.46 -4.54
CA SER A 22 4.69 17.80 -3.80
C SER A 22 5.49 18.95 -4.44
N ASP A 23 5.25 19.20 -5.72
CA ASP A 23 5.78 20.33 -6.48
C ASP A 23 4.61 21.28 -6.80
N PRO A 24 4.57 22.48 -6.22
CA PRO A 24 3.47 23.42 -6.43
C PRO A 24 3.33 23.87 -7.90
N GLN A 25 4.38 23.74 -8.74
CA GLN A 25 4.30 24.07 -10.16
C GLN A 25 3.51 23.04 -10.98
N GLN A 26 3.29 21.84 -10.43
CA GLN A 26 2.52 20.77 -11.07
C GLN A 26 1.03 20.84 -10.75
N VAL A 27 0.63 21.68 -9.80
CA VAL A 27 -0.79 21.88 -9.43
C VAL A 27 -1.53 22.49 -10.63
N ASP A 28 -2.79 22.09 -10.82
CA ASP A 28 -3.65 22.41 -11.98
C ASP A 28 -3.30 21.74 -13.31
N ASN A 29 -2.16 21.05 -13.43
CA ASN A 29 -1.86 20.21 -14.58
C ASN A 29 -2.62 18.87 -14.53
N ALA A 30 -2.74 18.20 -15.68
CA ALA A 30 -3.24 16.83 -15.73
C ALA A 30 -2.07 15.85 -15.52
N LEU A 31 -2.13 15.06 -14.45
CA LEU A 31 -1.17 13.98 -14.21
C LEU A 31 -1.41 12.83 -15.18
N TYR A 32 -2.68 12.49 -15.38
CA TYR A 32 -3.15 11.45 -16.27
C TYR A 32 -4.30 11.95 -17.11
N SER A 33 -4.44 11.40 -18.31
CA SER A 33 -5.62 11.64 -19.14
C SER A 33 -6.86 10.93 -18.56
N PRO A 34 -8.08 11.42 -18.84
CA PRO A 34 -9.31 10.75 -18.40
C PRO A 34 -9.46 9.31 -18.91
N ALA A 35 -8.79 8.95 -20.01
CA ALA A 35 -8.75 7.58 -20.52
C ALA A 35 -7.87 6.68 -19.65
N GLN A 36 -6.68 7.16 -19.27
CA GLN A 36 -5.76 6.45 -18.37
C GLN A 36 -6.35 6.28 -16.97
N MET A 37 -7.06 7.29 -16.45
CA MET A 37 -7.78 7.19 -15.17
C MET A 37 -8.82 6.07 -15.17
N ARG A 38 -9.52 5.88 -16.30
CA ARG A 38 -10.47 4.76 -16.47
C ARG A 38 -9.76 3.41 -16.54
N GLU A 39 -8.61 3.33 -17.21
CA GLU A 39 -7.79 2.11 -17.27
C GLU A 39 -7.18 1.73 -15.91
N LEU A 40 -6.84 2.70 -15.07
CA LEU A 40 -6.29 2.48 -13.73
C LEU A 40 -7.27 1.75 -12.80
N HIS A 41 -8.58 1.81 -13.10
CA HIS A 41 -9.66 1.22 -12.30
C HIS A 41 -9.48 1.57 -10.82
N VAL A 42 -9.39 2.87 -10.53
CA VAL A 42 -9.16 3.36 -9.17
C VAL A 42 -10.31 2.93 -8.26
N SER A 43 -9.97 2.27 -7.15
CA SER A 43 -10.95 1.81 -6.16
C SER A 43 -10.54 2.24 -4.76
N GLU A 44 -11.40 1.99 -3.77
CA GLU A 44 -11.07 2.19 -2.35
C GLU A 44 -9.93 1.28 -1.87
N GLN A 45 -9.58 0.23 -2.61
CA GLN A 45 -8.44 -0.62 -2.28
C GLN A 45 -7.17 0.00 -2.85
N ALA A 46 -6.10 0.01 -2.04
CA ALA A 46 -4.80 0.45 -2.50
C ALA A 46 -4.32 -0.49 -3.61
N ARG A 47 -4.03 0.08 -4.79
CA ARG A 47 -3.42 -0.63 -5.91
C ARG A 47 -2.00 -0.12 -6.09
N TRP A 48 -1.12 -1.01 -6.53
CA TRP A 48 0.27 -0.70 -6.83
C TRP A 48 0.58 -1.05 -8.27
N ARG A 49 1.32 -0.17 -8.94
CA ARG A 49 1.85 -0.37 -10.29
C ARG A 49 3.32 -0.01 -10.31
N ARG A 50 4.12 -0.77 -11.05
CA ARG A 50 5.49 -0.39 -11.37
C ARG A 50 5.49 0.48 -12.62
N LEU A 51 6.06 1.66 -12.50
CA LEU A 51 6.38 2.56 -13.59
C LEU A 51 7.85 2.37 -13.95
N SER A 52 8.13 2.16 -15.23
CA SER A 52 9.51 2.05 -15.73
C SER A 52 10.08 3.40 -16.16
N GLU A 53 9.22 4.38 -16.45
CA GLU A 53 9.56 5.70 -16.96
C GLU A 53 8.83 6.79 -16.16
N PRO A 54 9.43 7.97 -15.97
CA PRO A 54 10.80 8.37 -16.35
C PRO A 54 11.90 7.78 -15.46
N GLN A 55 11.56 7.22 -14.29
CA GLN A 55 12.46 6.48 -13.41
C GLN A 55 11.71 5.28 -12.82
N PRO A 56 12.39 4.17 -12.48
CA PRO A 56 11.74 2.98 -11.93
C PRO A 56 11.10 3.32 -10.57
N ALA A 57 9.77 3.43 -10.57
CA ALA A 57 8.99 3.86 -9.43
C ALA A 57 7.86 2.86 -9.14
N LEU A 58 7.60 2.59 -7.86
CA LEU A 58 6.38 1.94 -7.42
C LEU A 58 5.35 3.01 -7.11
N GLU A 59 4.38 3.15 -8.00
CA GLU A 59 3.25 4.03 -7.79
C GLU A 59 2.13 3.29 -7.05
N ILE A 60 1.73 3.85 -5.93
CA ILE A 60 0.59 3.40 -5.13
C ILE A 60 -0.52 4.42 -5.31
N TYR A 61 -1.68 3.95 -5.73
CA TYR A 61 -2.85 4.79 -5.91
C TYR A 61 -4.08 4.22 -5.21
N ARG A 62 -4.87 5.10 -4.62
CA ARG A 62 -6.09 4.75 -3.90
C ARG A 62 -7.12 5.87 -4.02
N GLN A 63 -8.39 5.51 -4.08
CA GLN A 63 -9.46 6.48 -3.90
C GLN A 63 -9.39 7.07 -2.49
N PHE A 64 -9.08 8.35 -2.40
CA PHE A 64 -9.08 9.12 -1.18
C PHE A 64 -10.50 9.64 -0.94
N ARG A 65 -11.14 9.14 0.12
CA ARG A 65 -12.35 9.74 0.66
C ARG A 65 -11.96 10.55 1.89
N PRO A 66 -11.99 11.89 1.84
CA PRO A 66 -11.79 12.68 3.04
C PRO A 66 -12.83 12.23 4.08
N LEU A 67 -12.36 11.93 5.28
CA LEU A 67 -13.23 11.61 6.42
C LEU A 67 -14.19 12.77 6.58
N ASN A 68 -15.44 12.57 6.18
CA ASN A 68 -16.46 13.59 6.33
C ASN A 68 -16.69 13.80 7.83
N PRO A 69 -16.38 14.97 8.42
CA PRO A 69 -16.62 15.20 9.85
C PRO A 69 -18.12 15.25 10.19
N SER A 70 -19.00 15.19 9.18
CA SER A 70 -20.45 15.28 9.33
C SER A 70 -21.13 14.06 9.96
N ARG A 71 -20.39 13.05 10.43
CA ARG A 71 -20.94 11.91 11.20
C ARG A 71 -20.85 12.09 12.72
N GLY A 72 -20.57 13.30 13.18
CA GLY A 72 -20.76 13.69 14.58
C GLY A 72 -22.24 13.94 14.87
N HIS A 73 -22.85 13.10 15.71
CA HIS A 73 -24.13 13.35 16.34
C HIS A 73 -24.16 14.74 17.00
N HIS A 74 -24.81 15.72 16.39
CA HIS A 74 -25.13 16.98 17.08
C HIS A 74 -26.58 17.40 16.81
N MET A 75 -27.41 17.10 17.81
CA MET A 75 -28.54 17.95 18.22
C MET A 75 -28.09 19.41 18.23
N GLY A 76 -28.86 20.30 17.61
CA GLY A 76 -28.66 21.73 17.78
C GLY A 76 -29.11 22.55 16.59
N MET A 77 -30.34 23.03 16.66
CA MET A 77 -30.77 24.19 15.91
C MET A 77 -29.73 25.31 16.04
N MET A 78 -29.22 25.86 14.93
CA MET A 78 -29.16 27.30 14.73
C MET A 78 -28.67 27.66 13.32
N ASN A 79 -29.50 28.49 12.71
CA ASN A 79 -29.28 29.30 11.53
C ASN A 79 -27.99 30.17 11.65
N ARG A 80 -27.04 30.05 10.73
CA ARG A 80 -26.28 31.19 10.19
C ARG A 80 -25.33 30.77 9.06
N GLY A 81 -25.17 31.70 8.12
CA GLY A 81 -24.50 31.52 6.85
C GLY A 81 -23.06 31.03 6.91
N ASN A 82 -22.63 30.56 5.72
CA ASN A 82 -21.25 30.34 5.31
C ASN A 82 -20.62 28.99 5.67
N SER A 83 -21.26 27.88 5.26
CA SER A 83 -20.57 26.60 5.14
C SER A 83 -19.82 26.52 3.80
N ALA A 84 -18.66 27.17 3.73
CA ALA A 84 -17.60 26.90 2.74
C ALA A 84 -16.99 25.48 2.85
N LEU A 85 -17.72 24.55 3.47
CA LEU A 85 -17.30 23.19 3.83
C LEU A 85 -18.27 22.11 3.33
N ALA A 86 -19.30 22.49 2.55
CA ALA A 86 -19.96 21.55 1.65
C ALA A 86 -19.08 21.39 0.41
N GLN A 87 -17.81 20.97 0.57
CA GLN A 87 -17.04 20.51 -0.57
C GLN A 87 -17.77 19.29 -1.09
N PRO A 88 -18.21 19.30 -2.37
CA PRO A 88 -18.80 18.12 -2.97
C PRO A 88 -17.82 16.96 -2.73
N THR A 89 -18.36 15.79 -2.40
CA THR A 89 -17.60 14.54 -2.26
C THR A 89 -17.08 14.13 -3.64
N VAL A 90 -16.25 14.97 -4.26
CA VAL A 90 -15.63 14.70 -5.54
C VAL A 90 -14.66 13.55 -5.28
N PRO A 91 -14.75 12.44 -6.03
CA PRO A 91 -13.80 11.34 -5.89
C PRO A 91 -12.39 11.88 -6.11
N GLN A 92 -11.59 11.91 -5.06
CA GLN A 92 -10.18 12.27 -5.13
C GLN A 92 -9.35 11.00 -5.14
N VAL A 93 -8.24 11.01 -5.86
CA VAL A 93 -7.32 9.88 -5.96
C VAL A 93 -5.96 10.36 -5.50
N ILE A 94 -5.42 9.70 -4.48
CA ILE A 94 -4.04 9.97 -4.04
C ILE A 94 -3.10 9.00 -4.74
N PHE A 95 -2.07 9.55 -5.36
CA PHE A 95 -0.96 8.88 -6.01
C PHE A 95 0.31 9.15 -5.22
N ILE A 96 1.05 8.08 -4.94
CA ILE A 96 2.32 8.16 -4.22
C ILE A 96 3.34 7.31 -5.00
N ALA A 97 4.37 7.96 -5.53
CA ALA A 97 5.43 7.26 -6.24
C ALA A 97 6.64 7.07 -5.31
N PHE A 98 7.00 5.81 -5.09
CA PHE A 98 8.20 5.41 -4.35
C PHE A 98 9.30 4.98 -5.31
N ASP A 99 10.57 5.24 -5.00
CA ASP A 99 11.68 4.68 -5.75
C ASP A 99 11.70 3.16 -5.56
N SER A 100 11.53 2.41 -6.65
CA SER A 100 11.47 0.95 -6.56
C SER A 100 12.84 0.34 -6.24
N ARG A 101 13.95 1.07 -6.49
CA ARG A 101 15.31 0.59 -6.23
C ARG A 101 15.58 0.46 -4.74
N GLU A 102 15.11 1.42 -3.94
CA GLU A 102 15.22 1.35 -2.49
C GLU A 102 14.33 0.24 -1.90
N LEU A 103 13.13 0.06 -2.47
CA LEU A 103 12.20 -0.98 -2.04
C LEU A 103 12.72 -2.39 -2.37
N ASP A 104 13.28 -2.60 -3.55
CA ASP A 104 13.90 -3.87 -3.94
C ASP A 104 15.15 -4.16 -3.10
N ALA A 105 15.97 -3.14 -2.81
CA ALA A 105 17.13 -3.29 -1.93
C ALA A 105 16.72 -3.63 -0.47
N ALA A 106 15.62 -3.07 0.01
CA ALA A 106 15.06 -3.40 1.33
C ALA A 106 14.45 -4.82 1.35
N GLN A 107 13.76 -5.22 0.27
CA GLN A 107 13.15 -6.54 0.16
C GLN A 107 14.19 -7.65 0.00
N ALA A 108 15.28 -7.40 -0.72
CA ALA A 108 16.40 -8.33 -0.86
C ALA A 108 17.07 -8.67 0.49
N ARG A 109 17.06 -7.71 1.44
CA ARG A 109 17.53 -7.96 2.82
C ARG A 109 16.57 -8.87 3.59
N GLY A 110 15.26 -8.70 3.41
CA GLY A 110 14.24 -9.54 4.04
C GLY A 110 14.24 -10.99 3.53
N GLN A 111 14.50 -11.20 2.23
CA GLN A 111 14.48 -12.53 1.62
C GLN A 111 15.52 -13.49 2.20
N ARG A 112 16.75 -13.03 2.43
CA ARG A 112 17.81 -13.88 3.02
C ARG A 112 17.44 -14.34 4.43
N ASN A 113 16.93 -13.41 5.25
CA ASN A 113 16.53 -13.71 6.62
C ASN A 113 15.34 -14.70 6.66
N MET A 114 14.38 -14.55 5.75
CA MET A 114 13.26 -15.47 5.60
C MET A 114 13.73 -16.87 5.19
N MET A 115 14.66 -16.98 4.23
CA MET A 115 15.20 -18.29 3.82
C MET A 115 15.95 -18.99 4.96
N ILE A 116 16.72 -18.24 5.76
CA ILE A 116 17.42 -18.78 6.93
C ILE A 116 16.41 -19.32 7.95
N MET A 117 15.36 -18.54 8.27
CA MET A 117 14.34 -18.94 9.23
C MET A 117 13.55 -20.17 8.75
N LEU A 118 13.18 -20.23 7.47
CA LEU A 118 12.51 -21.40 6.87
C LEU A 118 13.41 -22.64 6.90
N GLY A 119 14.70 -22.48 6.60
CA GLY A 119 15.68 -23.56 6.69
C GLY A 119 15.83 -24.10 8.12
N ALA A 120 15.92 -23.21 9.11
CA ALA A 120 15.96 -23.60 10.52
C ALA A 120 14.68 -24.35 10.95
N ALA A 121 13.50 -23.86 10.57
CA ALA A 121 12.23 -24.51 10.86
C ALA A 121 12.15 -25.91 10.21
N ALA A 122 12.59 -26.05 8.97
CA ALA A 122 12.62 -27.33 8.27
C ALA A 122 13.54 -28.36 8.95
N LEU A 123 14.72 -27.92 9.43
CA LEU A 123 15.64 -28.78 10.19
C LEU A 123 15.02 -29.28 11.50
N VAL A 124 14.33 -28.39 12.25
CA VAL A 124 13.63 -28.78 13.49
C VAL A 124 12.54 -29.80 13.21
N ILE A 125 11.77 -29.62 12.14
CA ILE A 125 10.73 -30.57 11.73
C ILE A 125 11.36 -31.92 11.35
N ALA A 126 12.44 -31.92 10.57
CA ALA A 126 13.15 -33.15 10.18
C ALA A 126 13.70 -33.90 11.39
N ALA A 127 14.34 -33.20 12.33
CA ALA A 127 14.84 -33.79 13.58
C ALA A 127 13.70 -34.37 14.43
N THR A 128 12.56 -33.68 14.48
CA THR A 128 11.37 -34.16 15.20
C THR A 128 10.80 -35.43 14.56
N ILE A 129 10.72 -35.48 13.22
CA ILE A 129 10.29 -36.67 12.48
C ILE A 129 11.25 -37.84 12.71
N LEU A 130 12.56 -37.59 12.66
CA LEU A 130 13.58 -38.59 12.95
C LEU A 130 13.43 -39.14 14.38
N ALA A 131 13.28 -38.26 15.37
CA ALA A 131 13.06 -38.67 16.76
C ALA A 131 11.77 -39.51 16.91
N GLN A 132 10.68 -39.10 16.27
CA GLN A 132 9.42 -39.85 16.23
C GLN A 132 9.59 -41.21 15.54
N PHE A 133 10.35 -41.27 14.44
CA PHE A 133 10.62 -42.50 13.72
C PHE A 133 11.42 -43.49 14.56
N TRP A 134 12.48 -43.02 15.23
CA TRP A 134 13.25 -43.81 16.17
C TRP A 134 12.41 -44.28 17.35
N PHE A 135 11.56 -43.42 17.93
CA PHE A 135 10.67 -43.80 19.03
C PHE A 135 9.65 -44.87 18.61
N ARG A 136 9.01 -44.72 17.45
CA ARG A 136 8.07 -45.72 16.89
C ARG A 136 8.78 -47.04 16.59
N ARG A 137 10.01 -46.99 16.05
CA ARG A 137 10.80 -48.18 15.76
C ARG A 137 11.24 -48.89 17.04
N TYR A 138 11.68 -48.14 18.05
CA TYR A 138 12.11 -48.67 19.33
C TYR A 138 10.95 -49.36 20.07
N ARG A 139 9.74 -48.78 20.01
CA ARG A 139 8.55 -49.38 20.61
C ARG A 139 8.09 -50.67 19.91
N ARG A 140 8.30 -50.81 18.59
CA ARG A 140 8.02 -52.07 17.86
C ARG A 140 8.95 -53.22 18.25
N SER A 141 10.18 -52.93 18.67
CA SER A 141 11.16 -53.96 19.08
C SER A 141 10.93 -54.54 20.47
N ARG A 142 10.10 -53.91 21.32
CA ARG A 142 9.81 -54.39 22.69
C ARG A 142 8.48 -55.15 22.83
N GLN A 143 7.76 -55.39 21.73
CA GLN A 143 6.54 -56.20 21.73
C GLN A 143 6.70 -57.57 21.04
N GLN A 144 7.94 -57.97 20.73
CA GLN A 144 8.32 -59.34 20.42
C GLN A 144 9.18 -59.87 21.55
#